data_AF-T1G6X3-F1
#
_entry.id   AF-T1G6X3-F1
#
_cell.length_a   1.000
_cell.length_b   1.000
_cell.length_c   1.000
_cell.angle_alpha   90.00
_cell.angle_beta   90.00
_cell.angle_gamma   90.00
#
_symmetry.space_group_name_H-M   'P 1'
#
loop_
_entity.id
_entity.type
_entity.pdbx_description
1 polymer ?
#
loop_
_entity_poly.entity_id
_entity_poly.type
_entity_poly.pdbx_seq_one_letter_code
_entity_poly.pdbx_strand_id
1 'polypeptide(L)'
;MNSIRKWIFKPKKTDTALLAKFYFADEELNSVASELDSFDGRKEPERCAILVNQLRQHQDSVLSIIEQIMTEVIPNSRARRDYRVKFPDDVLQDMLTFSLQITLQCLAAGSSILNREVESASMRPLARALTQHIDELRSLLRVQCLKNQSSYNEMIVKALTDFDRLFSDFELSYVSVMVPVKTMKDYDLLQDVTVLFCETVNRSMKLGLLNQELLDSYDPVLMFTIPRLAIVWLVDWLVDCRAG
;
A
#
# COMPACT_ATOMS: atom_id res chain seq x y z
N MET A 1 -32.47 -17.78 -20.29
CA MET A 1 -32.98 -17.48 -18.93
C MET A 1 -32.26 -16.31 -18.22
N ASN A 2 -30.97 -16.03 -18.47
CA ASN A 2 -30.27 -14.90 -17.83
C ASN A 2 -30.67 -13.49 -18.35
N SER A 3 -31.05 -13.34 -19.63
CA SER A 3 -31.46 -12.03 -20.19
C SER A 3 -32.78 -11.50 -19.63
N ILE A 4 -33.73 -12.38 -19.31
CA ILE A 4 -35.06 -11.97 -18.79
C ILE A 4 -34.93 -11.50 -17.33
N ARG A 5 -34.10 -12.16 -16.52
CA ARG A 5 -33.80 -11.72 -15.14
C ARG A 5 -33.03 -10.40 -15.10
N LYS A 6 -32.08 -10.19 -16.01
CA LYS A 6 -31.37 -8.91 -16.17
C LYS A 6 -32.31 -7.74 -16.47
N TRP A 7 -33.43 -7.98 -17.15
CA TRP A 7 -34.37 -6.92 -17.52
C TRP A 7 -35.39 -6.63 -16.42
N ILE A 8 -35.84 -7.66 -15.69
CA ILE A 8 -36.87 -7.53 -14.64
C ILE A 8 -36.29 -7.03 -13.30
N PHE A 9 -35.07 -7.43 -12.95
CA PHE A 9 -34.43 -7.13 -11.66
C PHE A 9 -33.28 -6.13 -11.77
N LYS A 10 -33.19 -5.37 -12.87
CA LYS A 10 -32.17 -4.31 -12.98
C LYS A 10 -32.44 -3.26 -11.90
N PRO A 11 -31.48 -2.96 -11.00
CA PRO A 11 -31.65 -1.87 -10.04
C PRO A 11 -31.84 -0.54 -10.78
N LYS A 12 -32.58 0.39 -10.18
CA LYS A 12 -32.78 1.73 -10.76
C LYS A 12 -31.57 2.61 -10.44
N LYS A 13 -31.17 3.49 -11.36
CA LYS A 13 -30.05 4.44 -11.15
C LYS A 13 -30.26 5.39 -9.97
N THR A 14 -31.50 5.59 -9.53
CA THR A 14 -31.87 6.44 -8.39
C THR A 14 -31.86 5.72 -7.05
N ASP A 15 -31.57 4.42 -7.03
CA ASP A 15 -31.54 3.62 -5.82
C ASP A 15 -30.26 3.91 -5.02
N THR A 16 -30.42 4.19 -3.73
CA THR A 16 -29.32 4.56 -2.82
C THR A 16 -28.68 3.35 -2.15
N ALA A 17 -29.29 2.17 -2.28
CA ALA A 17 -28.79 0.92 -1.72
C ALA A 17 -27.38 0.58 -2.26
N LEU A 18 -26.51 0.03 -1.41
CA LEU A 18 -25.12 -0.29 -1.76
C LEU A 18 -25.02 -1.26 -2.95
N LEU A 19 -25.90 -2.26 -3.02
CA LEU A 19 -25.95 -3.20 -4.15
C LEU A 19 -26.29 -2.52 -5.48
N ALA A 20 -27.16 -1.51 -5.47
CA ALA A 20 -27.48 -0.76 -6.68
C ALA A 20 -26.28 0.08 -7.13
N LYS A 21 -25.63 0.78 -6.19
CA LYS A 21 -24.39 1.53 -6.46
C LYS A 21 -23.30 0.62 -7.02
N PHE A 22 -23.11 -0.55 -6.41
CA PHE A 22 -22.16 -1.57 -6.85
C PHE A 22 -22.46 -2.02 -8.28
N TYR A 23 -23.72 -2.33 -8.60
CA TYR A 23 -24.11 -2.79 -9.94
C TYR A 23 -23.70 -1.80 -11.03
N PHE A 24 -23.98 -0.50 -10.83
CA PHE A 24 -23.61 0.52 -11.82
C PHE A 24 -22.12 0.77 -11.88
N ALA A 25 -21.43 0.84 -10.73
CA ALA A 25 -19.97 0.99 -10.70
C ALA A 25 -19.27 -0.18 -11.43
N ASP A 26 -19.74 -1.42 -11.25
CA ASP A 26 -19.23 -2.59 -11.97
C ASP A 26 -19.57 -2.56 -13.46
N GLU A 27 -20.74 -2.03 -13.87
CA GLU A 27 -21.12 -1.87 -15.28
C GLU A 27 -20.19 -0.87 -15.99
N GLU A 28 -19.91 0.29 -15.37
CA GLU A 28 -18.98 1.29 -15.91
C GLU A 28 -17.54 0.74 -15.99
N LEU A 29 -17.08 0.05 -14.94
CA LEU A 29 -15.75 -0.58 -14.92
C LEU A 29 -15.56 -1.56 -16.08
N ASN A 30 -16.56 -2.44 -16.31
CA ASN A 30 -16.51 -3.41 -17.40
C ASN A 30 -16.61 -2.74 -18.77
N SER A 31 -17.33 -1.61 -18.88
CA SER A 31 -17.42 -0.84 -20.12
C SER A 31 -16.05 -0.29 -20.53
N VAL A 32 -15.35 0.36 -19.59
CA VAL A 32 -14.01 0.91 -19.85
C VAL A 32 -12.99 -0.20 -20.13
N ALA A 33 -13.04 -1.31 -19.40
CA ALA A 33 -12.19 -2.47 -19.67
C ALA A 33 -12.41 -3.03 -21.09
N SER A 34 -13.66 -3.22 -21.48
CA SER A 34 -13.99 -3.69 -22.83
C SER A 34 -13.57 -2.70 -23.92
N GLU A 35 -13.63 -1.39 -23.65
CA GLU A 35 -13.13 -0.40 -24.59
C GLU A 35 -11.61 -0.49 -24.71
N LEU A 36 -10.88 -0.63 -23.59
CA LEU A 36 -9.43 -0.80 -23.58
C LEU A 36 -8.97 -2.01 -24.40
N ASP A 37 -9.73 -3.10 -24.36
CA ASP A 37 -9.46 -4.32 -25.13
C ASP A 37 -9.83 -4.20 -26.62
N SER A 38 -10.58 -3.17 -27.02
CA SER A 38 -11.15 -3.05 -28.38
C SER A 38 -10.22 -2.41 -29.40
N PHE A 39 -9.10 -1.82 -28.99
CA PHE A 39 -8.17 -1.11 -29.88
C PHE A 39 -6.70 -1.39 -29.53
N ASP A 40 -5.82 -1.03 -30.46
CA ASP A 40 -4.38 -1.13 -30.26
C ASP A 40 -3.85 0.14 -29.56
N GLY A 41 -3.60 0.03 -28.25
CA GLY A 41 -3.09 1.13 -27.44
C GLY A 41 -1.75 1.73 -27.92
N ARG A 42 -0.99 1.02 -28.76
CA ARG A 42 0.25 1.56 -29.36
C ARG A 42 -0.02 2.55 -30.47
N LYS A 43 -1.16 2.41 -31.16
CA LYS A 43 -1.59 3.31 -32.23
C LYS A 43 -2.27 4.57 -31.70
N GLU A 44 -2.92 4.47 -30.54
CA GLU A 44 -3.65 5.56 -29.89
C GLU A 44 -3.20 5.73 -28.42
N PRO A 45 -1.96 6.17 -28.16
CA PRO A 45 -1.38 6.19 -26.80
C PRO A 45 -2.10 7.17 -25.86
N GLU A 46 -2.57 8.32 -26.36
CA GLU A 46 -3.30 9.29 -25.54
C GLU A 46 -4.65 8.74 -25.08
N ARG A 47 -5.40 8.08 -25.98
CA ARG A 47 -6.67 7.43 -25.66
C ARG A 47 -6.46 6.29 -24.65
N CYS A 48 -5.41 5.50 -24.84
CA CYS A 48 -5.02 4.46 -23.88
C CYS A 48 -4.75 5.04 -22.49
N ALA A 49 -3.98 6.12 -22.38
CA ALA A 49 -3.70 6.78 -21.11
C ALA A 49 -4.98 7.27 -20.40
N ILE A 50 -5.91 7.86 -21.15
CA ILE A 50 -7.20 8.31 -20.62
C ILE A 50 -8.03 7.14 -20.09
N LEU A 51 -8.17 6.07 -20.88
CA LEU A 51 -8.96 4.89 -20.50
C LEU A 51 -8.34 4.14 -19.32
N VAL A 52 -7.00 4.04 -19.24
CA VAL A 52 -6.31 3.47 -18.06
C VAL A 52 -6.61 4.28 -16.81
N ASN A 53 -6.63 5.61 -16.91
CA ASN A 53 -6.96 6.47 -15.78
C ASN A 53 -8.44 6.34 -15.37
N GLN A 54 -9.37 6.23 -16.33
CA GLN A 54 -10.78 5.97 -16.04
C GLN A 54 -10.98 4.59 -15.41
N LEU A 55 -10.34 3.55 -15.95
CA LEU A 55 -10.41 2.19 -15.43
C LEU A 55 -10.05 2.16 -13.94
N ARG A 56 -8.96 2.83 -13.59
CA ARG A 56 -8.51 3.01 -12.21
C ARG A 56 -9.55 3.69 -11.33
N GLN A 57 -10.10 4.83 -11.76
CA GLN A 57 -11.16 5.52 -11.00
C GLN A 57 -12.39 4.63 -10.77
N HIS A 58 -12.77 3.82 -11.76
CA HIS A 58 -13.87 2.88 -11.62
C HIS A 58 -13.53 1.71 -10.69
N GLN A 59 -12.29 1.22 -10.71
CA GLN A 59 -11.84 0.20 -9.75
C GLN A 59 -11.86 0.73 -8.31
N ASP A 60 -11.36 1.94 -8.07
CA ASP A 60 -11.39 2.59 -6.75
C ASP A 60 -12.84 2.73 -6.26
N SER A 61 -13.75 3.14 -7.15
CA SER A 61 -15.19 3.25 -6.85
C SER A 61 -15.80 1.91 -6.45
N VAL A 62 -15.51 0.84 -7.21
CA VAL A 62 -16.00 -0.52 -6.91
C VAL A 62 -15.48 -0.99 -5.55
N LEU A 63 -14.18 -0.85 -5.28
CA LEU A 63 -13.59 -1.27 -4.01
C LEU A 63 -14.12 -0.46 -2.83
N SER A 64 -14.33 0.85 -2.99
CA SER A 64 -14.93 1.71 -1.97
C SER A 64 -16.35 1.26 -1.62
N ILE A 65 -17.14 0.84 -2.60
CA ILE A 65 -18.48 0.29 -2.35
C ILE A 65 -18.38 -1.08 -1.67
N ILE A 66 -17.43 -1.94 -2.05
CA ILE A 66 -17.19 -3.22 -1.37
C ILE A 66 -16.82 -2.99 0.10
N GLU A 67 -15.98 -2.00 0.41
CA GLU A 67 -15.63 -1.62 1.78
C GLU A 67 -16.85 -1.20 2.60
N GLN A 68 -17.74 -0.41 2.00
CA GLN A 68 -19.03 -0.04 2.63
C GLN A 68 -19.90 -1.27 2.87
N ILE A 69 -19.98 -2.19 1.89
CA ILE A 69 -20.72 -3.45 2.03
C ILE A 69 -20.12 -4.29 3.16
N MET A 70 -18.79 -4.40 3.26
CA MET A 70 -18.14 -5.14 4.35
C MET A 70 -18.46 -4.53 5.71
N THR A 71 -18.51 -3.20 5.80
CA THR A 71 -18.85 -2.49 7.03
C THR A 71 -20.28 -2.82 7.50
N GLU A 72 -21.23 -2.97 6.57
CA GLU A 72 -22.61 -3.36 6.90
C GLU A 72 -22.78 -4.86 7.16
N VAL A 73 -22.09 -5.72 6.41
CA VAL A 73 -22.35 -7.16 6.37
C VAL A 73 -21.49 -7.97 7.33
N ILE A 74 -20.23 -7.57 7.54
CA ILE A 74 -19.26 -8.28 8.38
C ILE A 74 -18.59 -7.39 9.44
N PRO A 75 -19.32 -6.56 10.20
CA PRO A 75 -18.72 -5.61 11.15
C PRO A 75 -17.84 -6.29 12.21
N ASN A 76 -18.21 -7.49 12.65
CA ASN A 76 -17.51 -8.22 13.72
C ASN A 76 -16.51 -9.27 13.21
N SER A 77 -16.43 -9.49 11.90
CA SER A 77 -15.57 -10.50 11.27
C SER A 77 -14.40 -9.89 10.50
N ARG A 78 -14.17 -8.58 10.64
CA ARG A 78 -13.04 -7.88 10.02
C ARG A 78 -11.70 -8.39 10.58
N ALA A 79 -10.73 -8.58 9.70
CA ALA A 79 -9.35 -8.90 10.05
C ALA A 79 -8.70 -7.76 10.84
N ARG A 80 -7.92 -8.12 11.86
CA ARG A 80 -7.22 -7.15 12.71
C ARG A 80 -6.09 -6.48 11.95
N ARG A 81 -6.03 -5.15 12.08
CA ARG A 81 -5.00 -4.30 11.47
C ARG A 81 -4.09 -3.64 12.51
N ASP A 82 -3.95 -4.28 13.68
CA ASP A 82 -3.14 -3.81 14.82
C ASP A 82 -1.68 -3.54 14.43
N TYR A 83 -1.18 -4.17 13.36
CA TYR A 83 0.14 -3.93 12.81
C TYR A 83 0.34 -2.50 12.30
N ARG A 84 -0.72 -1.75 11.95
CA ARG A 84 -0.61 -0.37 11.46
C ARG A 84 0.09 0.55 12.47
N VAL A 85 -0.10 0.32 13.77
CA VAL A 85 0.57 1.08 14.85
C VAL A 85 2.10 0.97 14.79
N LYS A 86 2.64 -0.05 14.14
CA LYS A 86 4.09 -0.27 13.99
C LYS A 86 4.72 0.56 12.87
N PHE A 87 3.91 1.27 12.08
CA PHE A 87 4.37 2.00 10.91
C PHE A 87 4.03 3.50 11.04
N PRO A 88 4.86 4.41 10.50
CA PRO A 88 4.59 5.85 10.54
C PRO A 88 3.30 6.22 9.81
N ASP A 89 2.54 7.18 10.35
CA ASP A 89 1.26 7.63 9.79
C ASP A 89 1.40 8.12 8.33
N ASP A 90 2.50 8.81 8.00
CA ASP A 90 2.79 9.28 6.65
C ASP A 90 2.85 8.14 5.63
N VAL A 91 3.42 7.00 6.03
CA VAL A 91 3.49 5.81 5.16
C VAL A 91 2.11 5.18 5.00
N LEU A 92 1.31 5.15 6.06
CA LEU A 92 -0.04 4.58 5.99
C LEU A 92 -0.94 5.43 5.09
N GLN A 93 -0.88 6.75 5.21
CA GLN A 93 -1.73 7.67 4.44
C GLN A 93 -1.43 7.62 2.93
N ASP A 94 -0.15 7.56 2.54
CA ASP A 94 0.28 7.47 1.14
C ASP A 94 0.04 6.07 0.53
N MET A 95 0.03 5.02 1.35
CA MET A 95 -0.13 3.63 0.88
C MET A 95 -1.59 3.17 0.83
N LEU A 96 -2.45 3.68 1.73
CA LEU A 96 -3.87 3.30 1.81
C LEU A 96 -4.71 3.77 0.61
N THR A 97 -4.17 4.66 -0.21
CA THR A 97 -4.90 5.23 -1.35
C THR A 97 -4.13 4.98 -2.63
N PHE A 98 -4.75 4.30 -3.60
CA PHE A 98 -4.33 4.20 -5.00
C PHE A 98 -3.00 3.46 -5.30
N SER A 99 -1.93 3.67 -4.52
CA SER A 99 -0.63 2.99 -4.63
C SER A 99 -0.72 1.48 -4.39
N LEU A 100 -1.45 1.05 -3.35
CA LEU A 100 -1.56 -0.37 -3.01
C LEU A 100 -2.24 -1.17 -4.11
N GLN A 101 -3.25 -0.60 -4.78
CA GLN A 101 -3.99 -1.29 -5.84
C GLN A 101 -3.18 -1.39 -7.13
N ILE A 102 -2.45 -0.34 -7.52
CA ILE A 102 -1.51 -0.45 -8.64
C ILE A 102 -0.45 -1.49 -8.33
N THR A 103 0.12 -1.44 -7.13
CA THR A 103 1.16 -2.38 -6.73
C THR A 103 0.62 -3.81 -6.75
N LEU A 104 -0.60 -4.03 -6.27
CA LEU A 104 -1.29 -5.31 -6.36
C LEU A 104 -1.38 -5.81 -7.81
N GLN A 105 -1.90 -4.98 -8.73
CA GLN A 105 -2.07 -5.35 -10.13
C GLN A 105 -0.73 -5.58 -10.83
N CYS A 106 0.25 -4.71 -10.60
CA CYS A 106 1.60 -4.86 -11.14
C CYS A 106 2.29 -6.12 -10.63
N LEU A 107 2.22 -6.41 -9.32
CA LEU A 107 2.76 -7.65 -8.74
C LEU A 107 2.04 -8.89 -9.29
N ALA A 108 0.71 -8.84 -9.44
CA ALA A 108 -0.06 -9.92 -10.02
C ALA A 108 0.35 -10.20 -11.48
N ALA A 109 0.60 -9.13 -12.26
CA ALA A 109 1.12 -9.18 -13.62
C ALA A 109 2.59 -9.63 -13.73
N GLY A 110 3.29 -9.74 -12.61
CA GLY A 110 4.68 -10.23 -12.54
C GLY A 110 5.74 -9.13 -12.50
N SER A 111 5.36 -7.87 -12.40
CA SER A 111 6.30 -6.77 -12.16
C SER A 111 6.97 -6.91 -10.78
N SER A 112 8.11 -6.25 -10.61
CA SER A 112 8.85 -6.19 -9.34
C SER A 112 8.89 -4.76 -8.82
N ILE A 113 8.88 -4.63 -7.50
CA ILE A 113 9.21 -3.39 -6.81
C ILE A 113 10.71 -3.15 -7.01
N LEU A 114 11.06 -1.91 -7.39
CA LEU A 114 12.45 -1.51 -7.64
C LEU A 114 13.32 -1.78 -6.39
N ASN A 115 14.49 -2.40 -6.60
CA ASN A 115 15.44 -2.79 -5.55
C ASN A 115 14.93 -3.83 -4.52
N ARG A 116 13.78 -4.47 -4.76
CA ARG A 116 13.13 -5.42 -3.83
C ARG A 116 12.54 -6.63 -4.56
N GLU A 117 13.34 -7.23 -5.45
CA GLU A 117 12.89 -8.28 -6.37
C GLU A 117 12.53 -9.60 -5.67
N VAL A 118 13.28 -9.96 -4.63
CA VAL A 118 13.07 -11.20 -3.86
C VAL A 118 11.78 -11.11 -3.05
N GLU A 119 11.59 -9.98 -2.36
CA GLU A 119 10.38 -9.69 -1.59
C GLU A 119 9.17 -9.59 -2.51
N SER A 120 9.32 -8.92 -3.66
CA SER A 120 8.28 -8.87 -4.69
C SER A 120 7.87 -10.27 -5.14
N ALA A 121 8.84 -11.14 -5.44
CA ALA A 121 8.58 -12.51 -5.86
C ALA A 121 7.79 -13.30 -4.82
N SER A 122 8.08 -13.11 -3.53
CA SER A 122 7.33 -13.73 -2.43
C SER A 122 5.89 -13.23 -2.31
N MET A 123 5.61 -11.99 -2.71
CA MET A 123 4.29 -11.38 -2.68
C MET A 123 3.41 -11.69 -3.90
N ARG A 124 4.00 -12.07 -5.05
CA ARG A 124 3.22 -12.32 -6.29
C ARG A 124 2.10 -13.35 -6.14
N PRO A 125 2.29 -14.50 -5.46
CA PRO A 125 1.21 -15.47 -5.27
C PRO A 125 0.02 -14.87 -4.51
N LEU A 126 0.31 -14.08 -3.47
CA LEU A 126 -0.69 -13.38 -2.66
C LEU A 126 -1.41 -12.31 -3.49
N ALA A 127 -0.67 -11.56 -4.29
CA ALA A 127 -1.22 -10.56 -5.21
C ALA A 127 -2.19 -11.19 -6.23
N ARG A 128 -1.82 -12.32 -6.82
CA ARG A 128 -2.67 -13.06 -7.77
C ARG A 128 -3.93 -13.61 -7.09
N ALA A 129 -3.79 -14.20 -5.91
CA ALA A 129 -4.92 -14.71 -5.15
C ALA A 129 -5.93 -13.60 -4.80
N LEU A 130 -5.43 -12.44 -4.37
CA LEU A 130 -6.28 -11.29 -4.04
C LEU A 130 -7.00 -10.74 -5.28
N THR A 131 -6.31 -10.59 -6.42
CA THR A 131 -6.96 -10.17 -7.68
C THR A 131 -8.06 -11.16 -8.10
N GLN A 132 -7.79 -12.46 -8.01
CA GLN A 132 -8.79 -13.48 -8.33
C GLN A 132 -10.02 -13.40 -7.40
N HIS A 133 -9.81 -13.21 -6.09
CA HIS A 133 -10.92 -13.06 -5.14
C HIS A 133 -11.72 -11.78 -5.35
N ILE A 134 -11.09 -10.68 -5.81
CA ILE A 134 -11.84 -9.46 -6.21
C ILE A 134 -12.80 -9.79 -7.35
N ASP A 135 -12.35 -10.51 -8.39
CA ASP A 135 -13.20 -10.85 -9.53
C ASP A 135 -14.31 -11.85 -9.15
N GLU A 136 -14.01 -12.83 -8.30
CA GLU A 136 -15.00 -13.76 -7.75
C GLU A 136 -16.06 -13.02 -6.91
N LEU A 137 -15.63 -12.12 -6.03
CA LEU A 137 -16.50 -11.32 -5.20
C LEU A 137 -17.38 -10.39 -6.05
N ARG A 138 -16.82 -9.76 -7.08
CA ARG A 138 -17.58 -8.94 -8.03
C ARG A 138 -18.67 -9.73 -8.73
N SER A 139 -18.34 -10.94 -9.19
CA SER A 139 -19.29 -11.87 -9.81
C SER A 139 -20.44 -12.23 -8.85
N LEU A 140 -20.12 -12.59 -7.60
CA LEU A 140 -21.11 -12.92 -6.58
C LEU A 140 -22.03 -11.74 -6.24
N LEU A 141 -21.46 -10.56 -6.02
CA LEU A 141 -22.22 -9.34 -5.71
C LEU A 141 -23.13 -8.95 -6.89
N ARG A 142 -22.64 -9.07 -8.13
CA ARG A 142 -23.45 -8.80 -9.33
C ARG A 142 -24.64 -9.75 -9.45
N VAL A 143 -24.46 -11.04 -9.16
CA VAL A 143 -25.56 -12.01 -9.11
C VAL A 143 -26.55 -11.64 -8.00
N GLN A 144 -26.07 -11.17 -6.85
CA GLN A 144 -26.91 -10.77 -5.73
C GLN A 144 -27.79 -9.56 -6.07
N CYS A 145 -27.24 -8.58 -6.78
CA CYS A 145 -27.97 -7.41 -7.26
C CYS A 145 -29.22 -7.76 -8.10
N LEU A 146 -29.21 -8.92 -8.77
CA LEU A 146 -30.29 -9.38 -9.65
C LEU A 146 -31.27 -10.37 -8.99
N LYS A 147 -31.07 -10.75 -7.72
CA LYS A 147 -31.91 -11.72 -7.01
C LYS A 147 -32.81 -11.06 -5.98
N ASN A 148 -32.22 -10.60 -4.88
CA ASN A 148 -32.95 -9.99 -3.77
C ASN A 148 -32.01 -9.04 -3.01
N GLN A 149 -32.43 -7.78 -2.89
CA GLN A 149 -31.62 -6.68 -2.36
C GLN A 149 -31.68 -6.59 -0.83
N SER A 150 -32.53 -7.40 -0.19
CA SER A 150 -32.90 -7.27 1.22
C SER A 150 -32.11 -8.16 2.20
N SER A 151 -31.29 -9.10 1.73
CA SER A 151 -30.41 -9.91 2.59
C SER A 151 -29.19 -10.43 1.82
N TYR A 152 -28.04 -10.53 2.49
CA TYR A 152 -26.82 -11.14 1.94
C TYR A 152 -26.80 -12.63 2.23
N ASN A 153 -26.43 -13.44 1.24
CA ASN A 153 -26.27 -14.89 1.42
C ASN A 153 -24.99 -15.18 2.22
N GLU A 154 -25.00 -16.24 3.06
CA GLU A 154 -23.82 -16.76 3.77
C GLU A 154 -22.59 -16.95 2.87
N MET A 155 -22.77 -17.33 1.59
CA MET A 155 -21.66 -17.41 0.63
C MET A 155 -20.98 -16.05 0.40
N ILE A 156 -21.75 -14.96 0.35
CA ILE A 156 -21.21 -13.60 0.17
C ILE A 156 -20.52 -13.15 1.46
N VAL A 157 -21.13 -13.42 2.61
CA VAL A 157 -20.52 -13.13 3.93
C VAL A 157 -19.15 -13.80 4.05
N LYS A 158 -19.07 -15.09 3.67
CA LYS A 158 -17.82 -15.84 3.67
C LYS A 158 -16.81 -15.24 2.68
N ALA A 159 -17.22 -14.98 1.43
CA ALA A 159 -16.33 -14.40 0.42
C ALA A 159 -15.79 -13.01 0.84
N LEU A 160 -16.61 -12.16 1.45
CA LEU A 160 -16.20 -10.87 2.00
C LEU A 160 -15.18 -11.04 3.15
N THR A 161 -15.39 -12.03 4.02
CA THR A 161 -14.47 -12.32 5.14
C THR A 161 -13.13 -12.83 4.63
N ASP A 162 -13.14 -13.75 3.66
CA ASP A 162 -11.93 -14.29 3.04
C ASP A 162 -11.16 -13.18 2.28
N PHE A 163 -11.88 -12.30 1.58
CA PHE A 163 -11.30 -11.11 0.93
C PHE A 163 -10.66 -10.16 1.94
N ASP A 164 -11.34 -9.78 3.03
CA ASP A 164 -10.81 -8.84 4.02
C ASP A 164 -9.54 -9.39 4.69
N ARG A 165 -9.49 -10.70 4.94
CA ARG A 165 -8.30 -11.38 5.48
C ARG A 165 -7.14 -11.35 4.51
N LEU A 166 -7.34 -11.77 3.26
CA LEU A 166 -6.29 -11.75 2.24
C LEU A 166 -5.78 -10.33 1.98
N PHE A 167 -6.68 -9.34 1.98
CA PHE A 167 -6.31 -7.95 1.83
C PHE A 167 -5.43 -7.47 2.99
N SER A 168 -5.78 -7.84 4.23
CA SER A 168 -4.96 -7.52 5.40
C SER A 168 -3.58 -8.18 5.37
N ASP A 169 -3.51 -9.45 4.96
CA ASP A 169 -2.23 -10.17 4.80
C ASP A 169 -1.36 -9.51 3.71
N PHE A 170 -1.97 -9.10 2.60
CA PHE A 170 -1.28 -8.40 1.52
C PHE A 170 -0.79 -7.02 1.95
N GLU A 171 -1.63 -6.24 2.64
CA GLU A 171 -1.27 -4.94 3.19
C GLU A 171 -0.07 -5.05 4.15
N LEU A 172 -0.13 -5.98 5.10
CA LEU A 172 0.98 -6.20 6.04
C LEU A 172 2.27 -6.57 5.32
N SER A 173 2.22 -7.51 4.38
CA SER A 173 3.39 -7.93 3.60
C SER A 173 3.96 -6.75 2.80
N TYR A 174 3.10 -5.95 2.20
CA TYR A 174 3.51 -4.80 1.40
C TYR A 174 4.18 -3.71 2.25
N VAL A 175 3.55 -3.32 3.36
CA VAL A 175 4.05 -2.26 4.23
C VAL A 175 5.35 -2.68 4.92
N SER A 176 5.48 -3.97 5.29
CA SER A 176 6.72 -4.51 5.86
C SER A 176 7.88 -4.51 4.86
N VAL A 177 7.58 -4.65 3.57
CA VAL A 177 8.57 -4.49 2.51
C VAL A 177 8.87 -3.01 2.31
N MET A 178 7.85 -2.14 2.29
CA MET A 178 8.00 -0.71 2.01
C MET A 178 8.80 0.05 3.07
N VAL A 179 8.45 -0.16 4.34
CA VAL A 179 9.13 0.45 5.47
C VAL A 179 10.28 -0.46 5.88
N PRO A 180 11.54 -0.03 5.76
CA PRO A 180 12.65 -0.78 6.35
C PRO A 180 12.40 -0.85 7.86
N VAL A 181 12.01 -2.01 8.34
CA VAL A 181 11.99 -2.29 9.77
C VAL A 181 13.44 -2.30 10.20
N LYS A 182 13.89 -1.24 10.89
CA LYS A 182 15.25 -1.18 11.45
C LYS A 182 15.47 -2.43 12.27
N THR A 183 16.46 -3.23 11.88
CA THR A 183 16.85 -4.43 12.61
C THR A 183 17.49 -4.04 13.94
N MET A 184 17.58 -4.97 14.90
CA MET A 184 18.32 -4.72 16.15
C MET A 184 19.75 -4.23 15.86
N LYS A 185 20.39 -4.77 14.82
CA LYS A 185 21.71 -4.33 14.34
C LYS A 185 21.71 -2.90 13.81
N ASP A 186 20.63 -2.45 13.18
CA ASP A 186 20.52 -1.06 12.71
C ASP A 186 20.32 -0.09 13.87
N TYR A 187 19.67 -0.53 14.95
CA TYR A 187 19.60 0.23 16.20
C TYR A 187 20.94 0.28 16.91
N ASP A 188 21.66 -0.86 16.98
CA ASP A 188 23.01 -0.92 17.54
C ASP A 188 23.95 0.01 16.76
N LEU A 189 23.93 -0.04 15.42
CA LEU A 189 24.73 0.84 14.57
C LEU A 189 24.36 2.32 14.76
N LEU A 190 23.07 2.65 14.89
CA LEU A 190 22.64 4.01 15.15
C LEU A 190 23.13 4.51 16.51
N GLN A 191 23.13 3.65 17.53
CA GLN A 191 23.68 3.96 18.84
C GLN A 191 25.20 4.18 18.75
N ASP A 192 25.93 3.34 18.04
CA ASP A 192 27.38 3.50 17.84
C ASP A 192 27.71 4.81 17.12
N VAL A 193 26.96 5.15 16.07
CA VAL A 193 27.09 6.43 15.36
C VAL A 193 26.77 7.60 16.29
N THR A 194 25.76 7.47 17.13
CA THR A 194 25.38 8.51 18.11
C THR A 194 26.51 8.73 19.12
N VAL A 195 27.09 7.66 19.66
CA VAL A 195 28.23 7.73 20.58
C VAL A 195 29.41 8.41 19.91
N LEU A 196 29.75 8.01 18.67
CA LEU A 196 30.83 8.62 17.90
C LEU A 196 30.62 10.13 17.69
N PHE A 197 29.40 10.55 17.37
CA PHE A 197 29.07 11.97 17.23
C PHE A 197 29.20 12.71 18.56
N CYS A 198 28.68 12.13 19.66
CA CYS A 198 28.83 12.70 21.00
C CYS A 198 30.30 12.86 21.41
N GLU A 199 31.15 11.88 21.13
CA GLU A 199 32.59 11.95 21.40
C GLU A 199 33.28 13.02 20.55
N THR A 200 32.95 13.08 19.26
CA THR A 200 33.47 14.10 18.32
C THR A 200 33.12 15.50 18.80
N VAL A 201 31.87 15.72 19.22
CA VAL A 201 31.40 16.99 19.79
C VAL A 201 32.13 17.31 21.09
N ASN A 202 32.13 16.40 22.06
CA ASN A 202 32.75 16.62 23.37
C ASN A 202 34.25 16.95 23.25
N ARG A 203 34.96 16.30 22.32
CA ARG A 203 36.37 16.59 22.05
C ARG A 203 36.57 17.93 21.38
N SER A 204 35.74 18.27 20.38
CA SER A 204 35.80 19.56 19.70
C SER A 204 35.51 20.72 20.65
N MET A 205 34.61 20.53 21.60
CA MET A 205 34.35 21.43 22.73
C MET A 205 35.57 21.57 23.63
N LYS A 206 36.23 20.46 24.02
CA LYS A 206 37.46 20.49 24.84
C LYS A 206 38.63 21.20 24.14
N LEU A 207 38.72 21.12 22.81
CA LEU A 207 39.73 21.81 22.01
C LEU A 207 39.39 23.28 21.74
N GLY A 208 38.21 23.75 22.19
CA GLY A 208 37.75 25.13 21.96
C GLY A 208 37.35 25.42 20.50
N LEU A 209 37.12 24.39 19.70
CA LEU A 209 36.71 24.51 18.29
C LEU A 209 35.20 24.74 18.14
N LEU A 210 34.42 24.41 19.18
CA LEU A 210 32.97 24.56 19.24
C LEU A 210 32.58 25.24 20.56
N ASN A 211 31.52 26.05 20.51
CA ASN A 211 30.88 26.66 21.67
C ASN A 211 29.52 26.02 21.94
N GLN A 212 29.13 25.97 23.21
CA GLN A 212 27.85 25.36 23.64
C GLN A 212 26.65 26.05 22.98
N GLU A 213 26.70 27.36 22.78
CA GLU A 213 25.63 28.14 22.13
C GLU A 213 25.39 27.75 20.66
N LEU A 214 26.42 27.27 19.94
CA LEU A 214 26.27 26.80 18.55
C LEU A 214 25.60 25.42 18.48
N LEU A 215 25.79 24.60 19.52
CA LEU A 215 25.11 23.30 19.66
C LEU A 215 23.65 23.52 20.06
N ASP A 216 23.41 24.37 21.06
CA ASP A 216 22.08 24.64 21.59
C ASP A 216 21.19 25.35 20.56
N SER A 217 21.79 26.12 19.64
CA SER A 217 21.08 26.77 18.53
C SER A 217 20.87 25.88 17.30
N TYR A 218 21.34 24.62 17.34
CA TYR A 218 21.30 23.68 16.21
C TYR A 218 21.83 24.29 14.91
N ASP A 219 23.01 24.93 14.97
CA ASP A 219 23.59 25.58 13.79
C ASP A 219 23.65 24.59 12.59
N PRO A 220 23.02 24.92 11.45
CA PRO A 220 22.96 24.02 10.31
C PRO A 220 24.34 23.60 9.78
N VAL A 221 25.31 24.51 9.80
CA VAL A 221 26.69 24.23 9.36
C VAL A 221 27.32 23.18 10.27
N LEU A 222 27.08 23.30 11.58
CA LEU A 222 27.56 22.36 12.57
C LEU A 222 26.93 20.97 12.42
N MET A 223 25.61 20.92 12.16
CA MET A 223 24.87 19.67 11.95
C MET A 223 25.36 18.89 10.72
N PHE A 224 25.90 19.57 9.69
CA PHE A 224 26.56 18.89 8.56
C PHE A 224 28.04 18.55 8.79
N THR A 225 28.72 19.33 9.63
CA THR A 225 30.18 19.22 9.82
C THR A 225 30.56 18.15 10.83
N ILE A 226 29.78 17.99 11.92
CA ILE A 226 30.02 16.95 12.94
C ILE A 226 30.04 15.54 12.34
N PRO A 227 29.07 15.11 11.50
CA PRO A 227 29.11 13.79 10.89
C PRO A 227 30.34 13.55 10.02
N ARG A 228 30.81 14.59 9.31
CA ARG A 228 31.99 14.49 8.43
C ARG A 228 33.27 14.37 9.23
N LEU A 229 33.39 15.15 10.31
CA LEU A 229 34.48 15.00 11.25
C LEU A 229 34.46 13.59 11.83
N ALA A 230 33.35 13.16 12.43
CA ALA A 230 33.24 11.81 13.01
C ALA A 230 33.75 10.68 12.08
N ILE A 231 33.48 10.75 10.76
CA ILE A 231 34.01 9.79 9.77
C ILE A 231 35.53 9.83 9.64
N VAL A 232 36.12 11.02 9.49
CA VAL A 232 37.59 11.17 9.39
C VAL A 232 38.27 10.63 10.65
N TRP A 233 37.69 10.92 11.81
CA TRP A 233 38.23 10.50 13.10
C TRP A 233 38.10 9.00 13.34
N LEU A 234 37.05 8.35 12.84
CA LEU A 234 36.92 6.90 12.88
C LEU A 234 38.05 6.21 12.10
N VAL A 235 38.47 6.79 10.97
CA VAL A 235 39.58 6.26 10.16
C VAL A 235 40.90 6.38 10.91
N ASP A 236 41.18 7.53 11.54
CA ASP A 236 42.40 7.72 12.34
C ASP A 236 42.44 6.77 13.56
N TRP A 237 41.32 6.60 14.26
CA TRP A 237 41.23 5.67 15.40
C TRP A 237 41.44 4.20 14.98
N LEU A 238 40.91 3.78 13.83
CA LEU A 238 41.12 2.43 13.29
C LEU A 238 42.57 2.18 12.85
N VAL A 239 43.29 3.22 12.42
CA VAL A 239 44.72 3.15 12.09
C VAL A 239 45.55 3.03 13.37
N ASP A 240 45.25 3.82 14.39
CA ASP A 240 45.93 3.76 15.69
C ASP A 240 45.71 2.42 16.41
N CYS A 241 44.50 1.86 16.37
CA CYS A 241 44.21 0.53 16.93
C CYS A 241 44.85 -0.64 16.17
N ARG A 242 45.26 -0.47 14.91
CA ARG A 242 46.02 -1.50 14.15
C ARG A 242 47.53 -1.41 14.36
N ALA A 243 48.03 -0.32 14.94
CA ALA A 243 49.45 -0.07 15.17
C ALA A 243 49.93 -0.48 16.57
N GLY A 244 49.04 -0.92 17.46
CA GLY A 244 49.34 -1.51 18.77
C GLY A 244 49.03 -3.00 18.83
#